data_AF-A0A957F3D6-F1
#
_entry.id   AF-A0A957F3D6-F1
#
_cell.length_a   1.000
_cell.length_b   1.000
_cell.length_c   1.000
_cell.angle_alpha   90.00
_cell.angle_beta   90.00
_cell.angle_gamma   90.00
#
_symmetry.space_group_name_H-M   'P 1'
#
loop_
_entity.id
_entity.type
_entity.pdbx_description
1 polymer ?
#
loop_
_entity_poly.entity_id
_entity_poly.type
_entity_poly.pdbx_seq_one_letter_code
_entity_poly.pdbx_strand_id
1 'polypeptide(L)'
;MGTEQNTSEARPARTPRELRQLLERRFSRVELRMLAFDLGVDYEDLAGATHSMQVTSLLQALTKGSRLADLERWLAQVRPELAMPGGDRPVPPQPAASPRPAVPPTAPNVALQRAQRLNRLLRDHFSLLEVAELAFDLGVSPDELGDQLRPAARELTKYAQRHGLLPALAAAGRRLRPELDWQAAWGDDPLPAAPPVLVDGVNTAVLRIAILAACPDDAALTAFCQAHFSAS
;
A
#
# COMPACT_ATOMS: atom_id res chain seq x y z
N MET A 1 34.63 -22.59 -43.44
CA MET A 1 34.18 -21.42 -42.66
C MET A 1 32.68 -21.32 -42.84
N GLY A 2 31.90 -21.81 -41.87
CA GLY A 2 30.44 -21.72 -41.91
C GLY A 2 29.99 -20.56 -41.01
N THR A 3 29.31 -19.58 -41.58
CA THR A 3 28.55 -18.62 -40.78
C THR A 3 27.25 -19.30 -40.37
N GLU A 4 27.22 -19.85 -39.15
CA GLU A 4 25.96 -20.31 -38.55
C GLU A 4 25.03 -19.10 -38.42
N GLN A 5 24.06 -19.05 -39.32
CA GLN A 5 22.99 -18.07 -39.31
C GLN A 5 22.14 -18.35 -38.08
N ASN A 6 22.47 -17.68 -36.98
CA ASN A 6 21.67 -17.64 -35.77
C ASN A 6 20.33 -16.99 -36.14
N THR A 7 19.43 -17.82 -36.64
CA THR A 7 18.08 -17.48 -37.06
C THR A 7 17.32 -17.26 -35.78
N SER A 8 17.48 -16.06 -35.21
CA SER A 8 16.79 -15.62 -34.03
C SER A 8 15.30 -15.69 -34.32
N GLU A 9 14.67 -16.81 -33.94
CA GLU A 9 13.27 -17.10 -34.21
C GLU A 9 12.44 -15.87 -33.88
N ALA A 10 11.60 -15.46 -34.84
CA ALA A 10 10.79 -14.26 -34.73
C ALA A 10 9.72 -14.46 -33.64
N ARG A 11 10.15 -14.22 -32.39
CA ARG A 11 9.41 -14.26 -31.13
C ARG A 11 8.03 -13.63 -31.36
N PRO A 12 6.93 -14.39 -31.26
CA PRO A 12 5.61 -13.85 -31.56
C PRO A 12 5.33 -12.65 -30.65
N ALA A 13 4.97 -11.51 -31.25
CA ALA A 13 4.60 -10.32 -30.52
C ALA A 13 3.38 -10.62 -29.63
N ARG A 14 3.38 -10.10 -28.39
CA ARG A 14 2.29 -10.42 -27.46
C ARG A 14 0.98 -9.81 -27.95
N THR A 15 -0.12 -10.52 -27.74
CA THR A 15 -1.43 -9.97 -28.06
C THR A 15 -1.78 -8.83 -27.09
N PRO A 16 -2.50 -7.79 -27.52
CA PRO A 16 -2.92 -6.70 -26.63
C PRO A 16 -3.72 -7.19 -25.40
N ARG A 17 -4.40 -8.34 -25.51
CA ARG A 17 -5.15 -8.97 -24.42
C ARG A 17 -4.23 -9.51 -23.33
N GLU A 18 -3.09 -10.11 -23.68
CA GLU A 18 -2.09 -10.60 -22.72
C GLU A 18 -1.39 -9.43 -22.02
N LEU A 19 -1.01 -8.40 -22.78
CA LEU A 19 -0.45 -7.17 -22.21
C LEU A 19 -1.41 -6.51 -21.21
N ARG A 20 -2.71 -6.44 -21.52
CA ARG A 20 -3.73 -5.94 -20.57
C ARG A 20 -3.76 -6.76 -19.28
N GLN A 21 -3.85 -8.08 -19.37
CA GLN A 21 -3.88 -8.96 -18.20
C GLN A 21 -2.61 -8.88 -17.35
N LEU A 22 -1.46 -8.69 -17.99
CA LEU A 22 -0.17 -8.52 -17.32
C LEU A 22 -0.12 -7.20 -16.54
N LEU A 23 -0.48 -6.08 -17.20
CA LEU A 23 -0.53 -4.76 -16.57
C LEU A 23 -1.53 -4.74 -15.41
N GLU A 24 -2.77 -5.21 -15.62
CA GLU A 24 -3.82 -5.26 -14.59
C GLU A 24 -3.43 -6.05 -13.33
N ARG A 25 -2.60 -7.10 -13.48
CA ARG A 25 -2.20 -8.00 -12.39
C ARG A 25 -0.89 -7.62 -11.70
N ARG A 26 0.02 -6.91 -12.38
CA ARG A 26 1.40 -6.69 -11.92
C ARG A 26 1.78 -5.22 -11.73
N PHE A 27 0.95 -4.29 -12.19
CA PHE A 27 1.17 -2.86 -12.03
C PHE A 27 0.10 -2.27 -11.13
N SER A 28 0.53 -1.44 -10.19
CA SER A 28 -0.32 -0.52 -9.44
C SER A 28 -0.61 0.74 -10.26
N ARG A 29 -1.57 1.55 -9.80
CA ARG A 29 -1.90 2.84 -10.44
C ARG A 29 -0.70 3.80 -10.53
N VAL A 30 0.17 3.81 -9.52
CA VAL A 30 1.35 4.68 -9.49
C VAL A 30 2.37 4.22 -10.53
N GLU A 31 2.64 2.91 -10.62
CA GLU A 31 3.50 2.35 -11.66
C GLU A 31 2.93 2.55 -13.06
N LEU A 32 1.60 2.47 -13.24
CA LEU A 32 0.94 2.76 -14.52
C LEU A 32 1.11 4.23 -14.94
N ARG A 33 1.10 5.17 -13.98
CA ARG A 33 1.37 6.60 -14.24
C ARG A 33 2.81 6.85 -14.66
N MET A 34 3.78 6.23 -13.96
CA MET A 34 5.20 6.31 -14.32
C MET A 34 5.44 5.70 -15.71
N LEU A 35 4.85 4.52 -15.99
CA LEU A 35 4.92 3.87 -17.30
C LEU A 35 4.34 4.75 -18.43
N ALA A 36 3.20 5.40 -18.20
CA ALA A 36 2.61 6.31 -19.19
C ALA A 36 3.56 7.50 -19.47
N PHE A 37 4.15 8.10 -18.43
CA PHE A 37 5.12 9.18 -18.54
C PHE A 37 6.40 8.78 -19.29
N ASP A 38 7.01 7.65 -18.95
CA ASP A 38 8.19 7.11 -19.65
C ASP A 38 7.90 6.80 -21.13
N LEU A 39 6.66 6.39 -21.44
CA LEU A 39 6.19 6.22 -22.79
C LEU A 39 5.71 7.53 -23.43
N GLY A 40 5.82 8.70 -22.79
CA GLY A 40 5.40 9.99 -23.35
C GLY A 40 3.91 10.02 -23.72
N VAL A 41 3.07 9.37 -22.92
CA VAL A 41 1.60 9.41 -22.99
C VAL A 41 1.11 10.17 -21.77
N ASP A 42 0.28 11.20 -21.98
CA ASP A 42 -0.33 11.89 -20.84
C ASP A 42 -1.28 10.93 -20.11
N TYR A 43 -1.09 10.82 -18.79
CA TYR A 43 -1.89 9.95 -17.94
C TYR A 43 -3.29 10.53 -17.68
N GLU A 44 -3.43 11.86 -17.68
CA GLU A 44 -4.71 12.54 -17.44
C GLU A 44 -5.65 12.44 -18.66
N ASP A 45 -5.10 12.23 -19.86
CA ASP A 45 -5.85 11.92 -21.10
C ASP A 45 -6.38 10.47 -21.15
N LEU A 46 -5.98 9.59 -20.22
CA LEU A 46 -6.42 8.18 -20.22
C LEU A 46 -7.86 8.05 -19.72
N ALA A 47 -8.73 7.53 -20.58
CA ALA A 47 -10.15 7.44 -20.31
C ALA A 47 -10.49 6.43 -19.20
N GLY A 48 -11.16 6.91 -18.14
CA GLY A 48 -11.93 6.10 -17.19
C GLY A 48 -11.43 6.15 -15.74
N ALA A 49 -12.37 6.11 -14.80
CA ALA A 49 -12.10 6.22 -13.36
C ALA A 49 -11.55 4.94 -12.70
N THR A 50 -11.35 3.84 -13.44
CA THR A 50 -10.94 2.53 -12.91
C THR A 50 -9.62 2.07 -13.52
N HIS A 51 -8.82 1.31 -12.77
CA HIS A 51 -7.51 0.83 -13.21
C HIS A 51 -7.57 0.05 -14.54
N SER A 52 -8.55 -0.86 -14.70
CA SER A 52 -8.73 -1.66 -15.92
C SER A 52 -9.08 -0.80 -17.16
N MET A 53 -9.88 0.27 -16.96
CA MET A 53 -10.17 1.23 -18.05
C MET A 53 -8.92 2.01 -18.45
N GLN A 54 -8.15 2.51 -17.47
CA GLN A 54 -6.89 3.24 -17.72
C GLN A 54 -5.87 2.37 -18.46
N VAL A 55 -5.67 1.11 -18.06
CA VAL A 55 -4.81 0.14 -18.78
C VAL A 55 -5.31 -0.08 -20.21
N THR A 56 -6.63 -0.23 -20.41
CA THR A 56 -7.23 -0.42 -21.74
C THR A 56 -7.05 0.82 -22.62
N SER A 57 -7.22 2.02 -22.07
CA SER A 57 -7.02 3.29 -22.77
C SER A 57 -5.55 3.50 -23.15
N LEU A 58 -4.61 3.19 -22.26
CA LEU A 58 -3.17 3.25 -22.53
C LEU A 58 -2.78 2.31 -23.67
N LEU A 59 -3.25 1.06 -23.65
CA LEU A 59 -3.00 0.10 -24.73
C LEU A 59 -3.64 0.54 -26.06
N GLN A 60 -4.81 1.19 -26.03
CA GLN A 60 -5.44 1.74 -27.23
C GLN A 60 -4.61 2.91 -27.82
N ALA A 61 -4.10 3.81 -26.97
CA ALA A 61 -3.22 4.90 -27.40
C ALA A 61 -1.92 4.38 -28.02
N LEU A 62 -1.26 3.42 -27.37
CA LEU A 62 -0.02 2.80 -27.86
C LEU A 62 -0.25 2.00 -29.15
N THR A 63 -1.38 1.32 -29.29
CA THR A 63 -1.77 0.61 -30.52
C THR A 63 -1.95 1.59 -31.68
N LYS A 64 -2.66 2.71 -31.45
CA LYS A 64 -2.88 3.77 -32.45
C LYS A 64 -1.59 4.41 -32.93
N GLY A 65 -0.59 4.55 -32.05
CA GLY A 65 0.74 5.07 -32.39
C GLY A 65 1.74 4.03 -32.90
N SER A 66 1.38 2.74 -32.99
CA SER A 66 2.31 1.63 -33.27
C SER A 66 3.47 1.47 -32.25
N ARG A 67 3.28 1.95 -31.01
CA ARG A 67 4.31 2.00 -29.94
C ARG A 67 4.29 0.82 -28.98
N LEU A 68 3.58 -0.27 -29.31
CA LEU A 68 3.56 -1.49 -28.50
C LEU A 68 4.96 -2.12 -28.33
N ALA A 69 5.82 -2.01 -29.34
CA ALA A 69 7.20 -2.49 -29.26
C ALA A 69 8.06 -1.69 -28.25
N ASP A 70 7.76 -0.41 -28.02
CA ASP A 70 8.46 0.41 -27.01
C ASP A 70 8.04 -0.01 -25.60
N LEU A 71 6.74 -0.32 -25.39
CA LEU A 71 6.24 -0.90 -24.15
C LEU A 71 6.89 -2.26 -23.86
N GLU A 72 6.98 -3.16 -24.85
CA GLU A 72 7.67 -4.45 -24.66
C GLU A 72 9.16 -4.28 -24.35
N ARG A 73 9.84 -3.30 -24.98
CA ARG A 73 11.24 -2.96 -24.70
C ARG A 73 11.43 -2.41 -23.28
N TRP A 74 10.57 -1.48 -22.84
CA TRP A 74 10.58 -0.94 -21.48
C TRP A 74 10.32 -2.04 -20.45
N LEU A 75 9.33 -2.91 -20.69
CA LEU A 75 9.05 -4.05 -19.81
C LEU A 75 10.24 -5.00 -19.68
N ALA A 76 10.96 -5.27 -20.78
CA ALA A 76 12.19 -6.07 -20.76
C ALA A 76 13.34 -5.40 -19.99
N GLN A 77 13.41 -4.07 -19.98
CA GLN A 77 14.44 -3.32 -19.26
C GLN A 77 14.16 -3.20 -17.76
N VAL A 78 12.91 -2.91 -17.37
CA VAL A 78 12.53 -2.64 -15.97
C VAL A 78 12.17 -3.91 -15.20
N ARG A 79 11.55 -4.89 -15.87
CA ARG A 79 11.12 -6.18 -15.28
C ARG A 79 11.39 -7.35 -16.24
N PRO A 80 12.66 -7.77 -16.41
CA PRO A 80 13.00 -8.88 -17.30
C PRO A 80 12.25 -10.19 -16.97
N GLU A 81 11.83 -10.39 -15.72
CA GLU A 81 10.99 -11.52 -15.31
C GLU A 81 9.57 -11.50 -15.93
N LEU A 82 9.09 -10.35 -16.37
CA LEU A 82 7.82 -10.19 -17.10
C LEU A 82 7.99 -10.34 -18.62
N ALA A 83 9.20 -10.21 -19.15
CA ALA A 83 9.50 -10.25 -20.59
C ALA A 83 9.67 -11.68 -21.15
N MET A 84 9.79 -12.69 -20.29
CA MET A 84 9.85 -14.10 -20.68
C MET A 84 8.51 -14.57 -21.30
N PRO A 85 8.50 -15.10 -22.54
CA PRO A 85 7.30 -15.63 -23.17
C PRO A 85 7.03 -17.05 -22.65
N GLY A 86 5.79 -17.53 -22.72
CA GLY A 86 5.47 -18.87 -22.18
C GLY A 86 5.61 -18.96 -20.66
N GLY A 87 5.43 -17.83 -19.97
CA GLY A 87 5.46 -17.68 -18.51
C GLY A 87 4.32 -18.39 -17.76
N ASP A 88 3.72 -19.44 -18.33
CA ASP A 88 3.36 -20.64 -17.56
C ASP A 88 4.66 -21.30 -17.07
N ARG A 89 5.43 -20.57 -16.25
CA ARG A 89 6.19 -21.22 -15.19
C ARG A 89 5.08 -21.86 -14.36
N PRO A 90 4.92 -23.20 -14.36
CA PRO A 90 3.88 -23.83 -13.58
C PRO A 90 4.04 -23.28 -12.18
N VAL A 91 2.97 -22.69 -11.61
CA VAL A 91 2.98 -22.20 -10.24
C VAL A 91 3.51 -23.38 -9.42
N PRO A 92 4.75 -23.30 -8.89
CA PRO A 92 5.46 -24.49 -8.44
C PRO A 92 4.54 -25.15 -7.41
N PRO A 93 4.10 -26.40 -7.65
CA PRO A 93 2.84 -26.93 -7.13
C PRO A 93 2.81 -26.69 -5.64
N GLN A 94 1.97 -25.72 -5.24
CA GLN A 94 2.21 -24.83 -4.08
C GLN A 94 2.66 -25.66 -2.88
N PRO A 95 3.98 -25.65 -2.55
CA PRO A 95 4.71 -26.83 -2.06
C PRO A 95 3.94 -27.53 -0.97
N ALA A 96 3.34 -28.68 -1.34
CA ALA A 96 2.15 -29.28 -0.74
C ALA A 96 1.99 -28.89 0.72
N ALA A 97 1.19 -27.84 0.95
CA ALA A 97 1.36 -26.88 2.03
C ALA A 97 2.05 -27.47 3.26
N SER A 98 3.37 -27.21 3.41
CA SER A 98 4.11 -27.53 4.64
C SER A 98 3.22 -27.12 5.81
N PRO A 99 2.77 -28.08 6.65
CA PRO A 99 1.49 -28.00 7.34
C PRO A 99 1.39 -26.66 8.05
N ARG A 100 0.59 -25.76 7.45
CA ARG A 100 0.65 -24.31 7.71
C ARG A 100 0.59 -24.16 9.22
N PRO A 101 1.69 -23.78 9.90
CA PRO A 101 1.82 -23.95 11.35
C PRO A 101 0.61 -23.27 11.96
N ALA A 102 -0.25 -24.06 12.60
CA ALA A 102 -1.69 -23.79 12.66
C ALA A 102 -1.91 -22.41 13.28
N VAL A 103 -2.05 -21.39 12.40
CA VAL A 103 -2.02 -20.00 12.84
C VAL A 103 -3.27 -19.84 13.69
N PRO A 104 -3.14 -19.63 15.01
CA PRO A 104 -4.30 -19.65 15.88
C PRO A 104 -5.26 -18.57 15.36
N PRO A 105 -6.56 -18.89 15.16
CA PRO A 105 -7.49 -18.05 14.41
C PRO A 105 -7.90 -16.74 15.12
N THR A 106 -7.06 -16.24 16.04
CA THR A 106 -7.45 -15.38 17.16
C THR A 106 -7.03 -13.91 16.98
N ALA A 107 -5.94 -13.61 16.27
CA ALA A 107 -5.39 -12.25 16.21
C ALA A 107 -6.03 -11.27 15.18
N PRO A 108 -6.19 -11.60 13.88
CA PRO A 108 -6.50 -10.59 12.86
C PRO A 108 -7.90 -9.97 12.98
N ASN A 109 -8.84 -10.69 13.61
CA ASN A 109 -10.21 -10.21 13.82
C ASN A 109 -10.26 -9.09 14.89
N VAL A 110 -9.45 -9.18 15.95
CA VAL A 110 -9.46 -8.20 17.06
C VAL A 110 -9.02 -6.81 16.57
N ALA A 111 -7.94 -6.74 15.79
CA ALA A 111 -7.46 -5.47 15.22
C ALA A 111 -8.49 -4.82 14.27
N LEU A 112 -9.19 -5.62 13.46
CA LEU A 112 -10.25 -5.13 12.57
C LEU A 112 -11.47 -4.63 13.37
N GLN A 113 -11.87 -5.34 14.43
CA GLN A 113 -12.96 -4.90 15.32
C GLN A 113 -12.62 -3.60 16.06
N ARG A 114 -11.38 -3.46 16.56
CA ARG A 114 -10.88 -2.20 17.16
C ARG A 114 -10.98 -1.04 16.18
N ALA A 115 -10.50 -1.23 14.94
CA ALA A 115 -10.61 -0.22 13.89
C ALA A 115 -12.08 0.15 13.61
N GLN A 116 -13.00 -0.82 13.52
CA GLN A 116 -14.42 -0.55 13.30
C GLN A 116 -15.09 0.20 14.46
N ARG A 117 -14.73 -0.11 15.72
CA ARG A 117 -15.25 0.58 16.92
C ARG A 117 -14.72 2.02 17.01
N LEU A 118 -13.41 2.22 16.81
CA LEU A 118 -12.80 3.55 16.76
C LEU A 118 -13.40 4.40 15.64
N ASN A 119 -13.60 3.84 14.44
CA ASN A 119 -14.23 4.59 13.34
C ASN A 119 -15.65 5.07 13.69
N ARG A 120 -16.41 4.25 14.43
CA ARG A 120 -17.74 4.64 14.91
C ARG A 120 -17.64 5.77 15.93
N LEU A 121 -16.80 5.61 16.95
CA LEU A 121 -16.60 6.62 18.00
C LEU A 121 -16.17 7.98 17.42
N LEU A 122 -15.20 7.99 16.50
CA LEU A 122 -14.79 9.21 15.80
C LEU A 122 -15.94 9.84 14.99
N ARG A 123 -16.74 9.05 14.29
CA ARG A 123 -17.84 9.58 13.47
C ARG A 123 -19.03 10.10 14.27
N ASP A 124 -19.23 9.58 15.47
CA ASP A 124 -20.42 9.85 16.28
C ASP A 124 -20.14 10.92 17.36
N HIS A 125 -18.88 11.14 17.73
CA HIS A 125 -18.48 12.07 18.82
C HIS A 125 -17.44 13.14 18.44
N PHE A 126 -16.77 13.08 17.30
CA PHE A 126 -15.77 14.08 16.89
C PHE A 126 -16.29 14.96 15.75
N SER A 127 -15.88 16.23 15.76
CA SER A 127 -16.00 17.14 14.63
C SER A 127 -14.90 16.91 13.59
N LEU A 128 -15.04 17.48 12.39
CA LEU A 128 -14.02 17.41 11.35
C LEU A 128 -12.68 18.03 11.79
N LEU A 129 -12.73 19.12 12.57
CA LEU A 129 -11.54 19.79 13.08
C LEU A 129 -10.78 18.90 14.07
N GLU A 130 -11.46 18.28 15.03
CA GLU A 130 -10.82 17.36 15.98
C GLU A 130 -10.26 16.11 15.28
N VAL A 131 -10.88 15.63 14.19
CA VAL A 131 -10.31 14.56 13.35
C VAL A 131 -9.05 15.02 12.60
N ALA A 132 -8.98 16.29 12.18
CA ALA A 132 -7.77 16.87 11.59
C ALA A 132 -6.65 17.06 12.63
N GLU A 133 -6.98 17.45 13.87
CA GLU A 133 -6.03 17.50 14.99
C GLU A 133 -5.48 16.09 15.31
N LEU A 134 -6.33 15.06 15.35
CA LEU A 134 -5.88 13.66 15.50
C LEU A 134 -5.00 13.18 14.34
N ALA A 135 -5.25 13.65 13.12
CA ALA A 135 -4.39 13.36 11.98
C ALA A 135 -3.01 13.97 12.16
N PHE A 136 -2.96 15.25 12.57
CA PHE A 136 -1.73 15.98 12.83
C PHE A 136 -0.91 15.35 13.97
N ASP A 137 -1.55 14.98 15.09
CA ASP A 137 -0.93 14.25 16.22
C ASP A 137 -0.33 12.89 15.80
N LEU A 138 -0.78 12.31 14.68
CA LEU A 138 -0.28 11.07 14.10
C LEU A 138 0.71 11.29 12.93
N GLY A 139 1.04 12.53 12.60
CA GLY A 139 1.91 12.88 11.48
C GLY A 139 1.28 12.64 10.10
N VAL A 140 -0.05 12.72 9.99
CA VAL A 140 -0.84 12.59 8.76
C VAL A 140 -1.32 13.97 8.31
N SER A 141 -1.15 14.32 7.04
CA SER A 141 -1.68 15.60 6.54
C SER A 141 -3.21 15.58 6.51
N PRO A 142 -3.92 16.59 7.04
CA PRO A 142 -5.38 16.61 7.03
C PRO A 142 -5.96 16.64 5.62
N ASP A 143 -5.24 17.20 4.63
CA ASP A 143 -5.63 17.23 3.22
C ASP A 143 -5.79 15.84 2.59
N GLU A 144 -5.09 14.81 3.12
CA GLU A 144 -5.22 13.43 2.64
C GLU A 144 -6.52 12.74 3.10
N LEU A 145 -7.22 13.33 4.08
CA LEU A 145 -8.45 12.77 4.67
C LEU A 145 -9.73 13.28 3.98
N GLY A 146 -9.66 14.47 3.38
CA GLY A 146 -10.75 15.13 2.66
C GLY A 146 -11.77 15.85 3.56
N ASP A 147 -12.56 16.73 2.94
CA ASP A 147 -13.35 17.79 3.60
C ASP A 147 -14.63 17.30 4.33
N GLN A 148 -14.76 16.00 4.59
CA GLN A 148 -15.97 15.41 5.17
C GLN A 148 -15.64 14.44 6.30
N LEU A 149 -16.28 14.64 7.46
CA LEU A 149 -16.04 13.87 8.68
C LEU A 149 -16.09 12.35 8.48
N ARG A 150 -17.09 11.83 7.75
CA ARG A 150 -17.28 10.38 7.58
C ARG A 150 -16.19 9.73 6.70
N PRO A 151 -15.83 10.26 5.52
CA PRO A 151 -14.61 9.89 4.80
C PRO A 151 -13.34 10.06 5.64
N ALA A 152 -13.12 11.23 6.26
CA ALA A 152 -11.89 11.56 6.97
C ALA A 152 -11.62 10.58 8.13
N ALA A 153 -12.59 10.36 9.01
CA ALA A 153 -12.48 9.39 10.10
C ALA A 153 -12.23 7.96 9.61
N ARG A 154 -12.72 7.60 8.41
CA ARG A 154 -12.51 6.27 7.81
C ARG A 154 -11.10 6.13 7.24
N GLU A 155 -10.60 7.11 6.50
CA GLU A 155 -9.25 7.04 5.94
C GLU A 155 -8.18 7.18 7.04
N LEU A 156 -8.40 8.01 8.07
CA LEU A 156 -7.52 8.09 9.25
C LEU A 156 -7.45 6.74 10.00
N THR A 157 -8.60 6.10 10.22
CA THR A 157 -8.64 4.76 10.85
C THR A 157 -7.90 3.72 10.00
N LYS A 158 -8.09 3.71 8.67
CA LYS A 158 -7.39 2.79 7.75
C LYS A 158 -5.89 3.07 7.70
N TYR A 159 -5.47 4.33 7.77
CA TYR A 159 -4.07 4.71 7.86
C TYR A 159 -3.46 4.14 9.15
N ALA A 160 -4.08 4.45 10.30
CA ALA A 160 -3.65 3.95 11.59
C ALA A 160 -3.63 2.41 11.66
N GLN A 161 -4.58 1.72 11.04
CA GLN A 161 -4.58 0.26 10.91
C GLN A 161 -3.40 -0.26 10.08
N ARG A 162 -3.12 0.34 8.92
CA ARG A 162 -1.99 -0.07 8.03
C ARG A 162 -0.62 0.15 8.66
N HIS A 163 -0.49 1.15 9.53
CA HIS A 163 0.78 1.52 10.16
C HIS A 163 0.91 1.10 11.63
N GLY A 164 -0.03 0.32 12.17
CA GLY A 164 -0.02 -0.12 13.57
C GLY A 164 -0.30 0.99 14.60
N LEU A 165 -0.71 2.18 14.16
CA LEU A 165 -0.92 3.38 14.99
C LEU A 165 -2.31 3.45 15.64
N LEU A 166 -3.15 2.41 15.53
CA LEU A 166 -4.44 2.35 16.24
C LEU A 166 -4.35 2.69 17.74
N PRO A 167 -3.32 2.26 18.51
CA PRO A 167 -3.23 2.60 19.93
C PRO A 167 -2.86 4.06 20.16
N ALA A 168 -2.01 4.64 19.30
CA ALA A 168 -1.69 6.06 19.34
C ALA A 168 -2.91 6.92 19.01
N LEU A 169 -3.72 6.52 18.03
CA LEU A 169 -5.00 7.17 17.68
C LEU A 169 -5.98 7.17 18.86
N ALA A 170 -6.12 6.03 19.55
CA ALA A 170 -6.98 5.94 20.74
C ALA A 170 -6.45 6.79 21.92
N ALA A 171 -5.13 6.83 22.12
CA ALA A 171 -4.51 7.64 23.17
C ALA A 171 -4.61 9.16 22.91
N ALA A 172 -4.45 9.60 21.66
CA ALA A 172 -4.67 10.98 21.25
C ALA A 172 -6.16 11.36 21.35
N GLY A 173 -7.07 10.48 20.92
CA GLY A 173 -8.50 10.63 21.10
C GLY A 173 -8.91 10.83 22.56
N ARG A 174 -8.34 10.03 23.47
CA ARG A 174 -8.57 10.17 24.93
C ARG A 174 -8.03 11.47 25.52
N ARG A 175 -7.00 12.09 24.92
CA ARG A 175 -6.52 13.43 25.34
C ARG A 175 -7.51 14.53 24.96
N LEU A 176 -8.07 14.49 23.75
CA LEU A 176 -9.06 15.49 23.29
C LEU A 176 -10.42 15.29 23.95
N ARG A 177 -10.84 14.04 24.18
CA ARG A 177 -12.15 13.66 24.70
C ARG A 177 -12.05 12.64 25.84
N PRO A 178 -11.57 13.03 27.03
CA PRO A 178 -11.44 12.14 28.18
C PRO A 178 -12.79 11.63 28.73
N GLU A 179 -13.91 12.27 28.37
CA GLU A 179 -15.27 11.92 28.79
C GLU A 179 -15.86 10.70 28.06
N LEU A 180 -15.24 10.23 26.96
CA LEU A 180 -15.75 9.11 26.17
C LEU A 180 -15.22 7.75 26.68
N ASP A 181 -16.02 6.70 26.49
CA ASP A 181 -15.63 5.33 26.84
C ASP A 181 -14.68 4.71 25.79
N TRP A 182 -13.41 5.09 25.88
CA TRP A 182 -12.33 4.53 25.07
C TRP A 182 -12.07 3.05 25.37
N GLN A 183 -12.43 2.56 26.57
CA GLN A 183 -12.21 1.17 26.94
C GLN A 183 -13.18 0.25 26.19
N ALA A 184 -14.47 0.60 26.10
CA ALA A 184 -15.44 -0.15 25.29
C ALA A 184 -15.06 -0.20 23.79
N ALA A 185 -14.48 0.89 23.27
CA ALA A 185 -14.00 0.94 21.89
C ALA A 185 -12.75 0.05 21.65
N TRP A 186 -11.90 -0.12 22.66
CA TRP A 186 -10.64 -0.86 22.56
C TRP A 186 -10.75 -2.35 22.96
N GLY A 187 -11.68 -2.69 23.87
CA GLY A 187 -11.83 -4.02 24.46
C GLY A 187 -11.06 -4.16 25.78
N ASP A 188 -10.83 -5.39 26.22
CA ASP A 188 -10.24 -5.69 27.54
C ASP A 188 -8.73 -5.44 27.66
N ASP A 189 -8.02 -5.22 26.55
CA ASP A 189 -6.62 -4.80 26.60
C ASP A 189 -6.51 -3.42 27.27
N PRO A 190 -5.53 -3.19 28.15
CA PRO A 190 -5.25 -1.85 28.64
C PRO A 190 -4.86 -0.96 27.45
N LEU A 191 -5.47 0.23 27.34
CA LEU A 191 -4.95 1.24 26.41
C LEU A 191 -3.48 1.52 26.79
N PRO A 192 -2.52 1.43 25.85
CA PRO A 192 -1.16 1.79 26.17
C PRO A 192 -1.10 3.24 26.66
N ALA A 193 -0.12 3.54 27.51
CA ALA A 193 0.17 4.90 27.90
C ALA A 193 0.33 5.76 26.65
N ALA A 194 -0.20 6.98 26.67
CA ALA A 194 -0.06 7.87 25.52
C ALA A 194 1.44 8.06 25.24
N PRO A 195 1.90 7.88 23.99
CA PRO A 195 3.28 8.19 23.66
C PRO A 195 3.53 9.65 24.03
N PRO A 196 4.72 10.00 24.55
CA PRO A 196 5.05 11.39 24.84
C PRO A 196 4.89 12.19 23.55
N VAL A 197 3.99 13.16 23.56
CA VAL A 197 3.74 14.02 22.41
C VAL A 197 5.03 14.76 22.12
N LEU A 198 5.60 14.60 20.92
CA LEU A 198 6.66 15.50 20.46
C LEU A 198 6.01 16.86 20.17
N VAL A 199 5.98 17.71 21.20
CA VAL A 199 5.42 19.07 21.15
C VAL A 199 6.27 20.06 20.33
N ASP A 200 7.48 19.66 19.96
CA ASP A 200 8.33 20.36 18.99
C ASP A 200 8.36 19.58 17.68
N GLY A 201 8.30 20.30 16.54
CA GLY A 201 8.12 19.78 15.17
C GLY A 201 9.27 18.95 14.59
N VAL A 202 9.92 18.12 15.40
CA VAL A 202 11.00 17.22 15.02
C VAL A 202 10.42 15.93 14.44
N ASN A 203 9.98 16.05 13.18
CA ASN A 203 10.09 15.06 12.11
C ASN A 203 9.65 13.60 12.41
N THR A 204 8.64 13.11 11.68
CA THR A 204 8.04 11.77 11.75
C THR A 204 9.03 10.58 11.78
N ALA A 205 10.27 10.79 11.32
CA ALA A 205 11.38 9.85 11.49
C ALA A 205 11.67 9.48 12.96
N VAL A 206 11.60 10.43 13.90
CA VAL A 206 11.86 10.18 15.33
C VAL A 206 10.75 9.32 15.95
N LEU A 207 9.49 9.54 15.57
CA LEU A 207 8.37 8.74 16.05
C LEU A 207 8.51 7.26 15.64
N ARG A 208 8.99 6.98 14.42
CA ARG A 208 9.31 5.62 13.98
C ARG A 208 10.41 4.98 14.84
N ILE A 209 11.47 5.71 15.16
CA ILE A 209 12.57 5.20 16.01
C ILE A 209 12.07 4.95 17.45
N ALA A 210 11.24 5.84 18.01
CA ALA A 210 10.68 5.68 19.35
C ALA A 210 9.70 4.50 19.46
N ILE A 211 8.86 4.27 18.44
CA ILE A 211 7.96 3.11 18.38
C ILE A 211 8.76 1.80 18.23
N LEU A 212 9.86 1.80 17.47
CA LEU A 212 10.78 0.65 17.39
C LEU A 212 11.47 0.36 18.72
N ALA A 213 11.85 1.39 19.49
CA ALA A 213 12.44 1.22 20.83
C ALA A 213 11.46 0.68 21.90
N ALA A 214 10.14 0.81 21.69
CA ALA A 214 9.12 0.36 22.64
C ALA A 214 8.82 -1.16 22.59
N CYS A 215 9.30 -1.87 21.56
CA CYS A 215 9.13 -3.33 21.40
C CYS A 215 10.48 -4.05 21.21
N PRO A 216 11.30 -4.18 22.28
CA PRO A 216 12.63 -4.79 22.18
C PRO A 216 12.66 -6.30 21.88
N ASP A 217 11.54 -7.02 22.09
CA ASP A 217 11.47 -8.48 21.93
C ASP A 217 11.13 -8.96 20.50
N ASP A 218 10.77 -8.06 19.56
CA ASP A 218 10.44 -8.46 18.19
C ASP A 218 11.70 -8.50 17.28
N ALA A 219 12.38 -9.64 17.32
CA ALA A 219 13.56 -9.90 16.51
C ALA A 219 13.30 -9.84 14.98
N ALA A 220 12.05 -10.04 14.53
CA ALA A 220 11.70 -9.99 13.11
C ALA A 220 11.61 -8.53 12.61
N LEU A 221 11.06 -7.62 13.42
CA LEU A 221 11.08 -6.18 13.15
C LEU A 221 12.50 -5.61 13.11
N THR A 222 13.37 -6.06 14.02
CA THR A 222 14.78 -5.63 14.08
C THR A 222 15.53 -5.96 12.78
N ALA A 223 15.40 -7.20 12.29
CA ALA A 223 16.02 -7.63 11.03
C ALA A 223 15.47 -6.87 9.80
N PHE A 224 14.16 -6.58 9.78
CA PHE A 224 13.54 -5.81 8.69
C PHE A 224 14.06 -4.37 8.63
N CYS A 225 14.20 -3.69 9.77
CA CYS A 225 14.74 -2.34 9.84
C CYS A 225 16.22 -2.25 9.44
N GLN A 226 17.03 -3.22 9.88
CA GLN A 226 18.47 -3.24 9.59
C GLN A 226 18.78 -3.45 8.10
N ALA A 227 17.96 -4.24 7.41
CA ALA A 227 18.04 -4.40 5.95
C ALA A 227 17.64 -3.13 5.18
N HIS A 228 16.66 -2.36 5.68
CA HIS A 228 16.09 -1.23 4.95
C HIS A 228 16.86 0.09 5.12
N PHE A 229 17.61 0.25 6.23
CA PHE A 229 18.45 1.43 6.49
C PHE A 229 19.89 1.31 5.97
N SER A 230 20.37 0.11 5.65
CA SER A 230 21.73 -0.09 5.12
C SER A 230 21.85 0.15 3.60
N ALA A 231 20.78 0.63 2.96
CA ALA A 231 20.65 0.75 1.51
C ALA A 231 20.24 2.18 1.05
N SER A 232 20.56 3.20 1.86
CA SER A 232 20.35 4.63 1.57
C SER A 232 21.49 5.45 2.16
#